data_AF-W5MGU8-F1
#
_entry.id   AF-W5MGU8-F1
#
_cell.length_a   1.000
_cell.length_b   1.000
_cell.length_c   1.000
_cell.angle_alpha   90.00
_cell.angle_beta   90.00
_cell.angle_gamma   90.00
#
_symmetry.space_group_name_H-M   'P 1'
#
loop_
_entity.id
_entity.type
_entity.pdbx_description
1 polymer ?
#
loop_
_entity_poly.entity_id
_entity_poly.type
_entity_poly.pdbx_seq_one_letter_code
_entity_poly.pdbx_strand_id
1 'polypeptide(L)'
;QVLSELINSLYAPGQKPIKKIQHSDMAFKQMEQVSQFLQASERYGVVKTDIFQTVDLWEGKDLAAVQRTLMALGNLAVTKNDGNYRGDPNWFHKKAQENRRDFSDDQLKEGQSVIGLQMGTNKGASQAGMTGYGRPRQIIKGS
;
A
#
# COMPACT_ATOMS: atom_id res chain seq x y z
N GLN A 1 9.31 20.65 16.81
CA GLN A 1 8.03 21.11 17.41
C GLN A 1 6.83 20.92 16.48
N VAL A 2 6.75 21.64 15.35
CA VAL A 2 5.55 21.62 14.47
C VAL A 2 5.12 20.22 14.05
N LEU A 3 6.06 19.33 13.70
CA LEU A 3 5.74 17.94 13.35
C LEU A 3 5.04 17.17 14.48
N SER A 4 5.45 17.38 15.73
CA SER A 4 4.80 16.75 16.88
C SER A 4 3.40 17.29 17.12
N GLU A 5 3.20 18.58 16.91
CA GLU A 5 1.89 19.23 17.01
C GLU A 5 0.96 18.73 15.89
N LEU A 6 1.49 18.62 14.67
CA LEU A 6 0.78 18.08 13.51
C LEU A 6 0.24 16.68 13.80
N ILE A 7 1.10 15.72 14.15
CA ILE A 7 0.64 14.35 14.38
C ILE A 7 -0.32 14.28 15.57
N ASN A 8 -0.08 15.04 16.65
CA ASN A 8 -0.99 15.08 17.80
C ASN A 8 -2.36 15.66 17.45
N SER A 9 -2.46 16.57 16.48
CA SER A 9 -3.73 17.15 16.04
C SER A 9 -4.64 16.13 15.36
N LEU A 10 -4.07 15.03 14.85
CA LEU A 10 -4.79 13.94 14.20
C LEU A 10 -5.37 12.92 15.20
N TYR A 11 -5.20 13.13 16.50
CA TYR A 11 -5.72 12.29 17.56
C TYR A 11 -6.63 13.07 18.51
N ALA A 12 -7.59 12.37 19.10
CA ALA A 12 -8.39 12.92 20.18
C ALA A 12 -7.51 13.37 21.38
N PRO A 13 -7.92 14.36 22.19
CA PRO A 13 -7.10 14.93 23.26
C PRO A 13 -6.46 13.94 24.25
N GLY A 14 -7.09 12.79 24.50
CA GLY A 14 -6.58 11.72 25.37
C GLY A 14 -5.71 10.65 24.70
N GLN A 15 -5.55 10.70 23.38
CA GLN A 15 -4.86 9.68 22.58
C GLN A 15 -3.61 10.19 21.86
N LYS A 16 -3.15 11.40 22.21
CA LYS A 16 -1.97 12.03 21.60
C LYS A 16 -0.73 11.13 21.73
N PRO A 17 -0.06 10.76 20.62
CA PRO A 17 1.11 9.89 20.67
C PRO A 17 2.33 10.57 21.32
N ILE A 18 2.47 11.89 21.18
CA ILE A 18 3.60 12.65 21.72
C ILE A 18 3.11 13.49 22.89
N LYS A 19 3.33 13.01 24.13
CA LYS A 19 2.79 13.64 25.34
C LYS A 19 3.45 14.97 25.71
N LYS A 20 4.76 15.09 25.47
CA LYS A 20 5.56 16.22 25.92
C LYS A 20 6.31 16.86 24.75
N ILE A 21 5.74 17.93 24.22
CA ILE A 21 6.36 18.75 23.19
C ILE A 21 7.22 19.79 23.90
N GLN A 22 8.54 19.70 23.76
CA GLN A 22 9.48 20.66 24.33
C GLN A 22 10.17 21.42 23.20
N HIS A 23 10.38 22.71 23.41
CA HIS A 23 11.32 23.49 22.62
C HIS A 23 12.73 23.25 23.16
N SER A 24 13.68 23.00 22.27
CA SER A 24 15.09 22.78 22.62
C SER A 24 15.95 23.11 21.42
N ASP A 25 17.04 23.85 21.65
CA ASP A 25 18.05 24.14 20.62
C ASP A 25 19.10 23.02 20.51
N MET A 26 19.10 22.05 21.44
CA MET A 26 19.98 20.90 21.37
C MET A 26 19.58 19.95 20.23
N ALA A 27 20.52 19.75 19.29
CA ALA A 27 20.36 18.89 18.11
C ALA A 27 19.79 17.50 18.42
N PHE A 28 20.38 16.79 19.40
CA PHE A 28 19.91 15.45 19.78
C PHE A 28 18.43 15.43 20.19
N LYS A 29 17.97 16.43 20.95
CA LYS A 29 16.55 16.51 21.35
C LYS A 29 15.63 16.80 20.16
N GLN A 30 16.08 17.61 19.21
CA GLN A 30 15.33 17.87 17.98
C GLN A 30 15.24 16.61 17.11
N MET A 31 16.34 15.86 16.95
CA MET A 31 16.37 14.58 16.25
C MET A 31 15.49 13.51 16.92
N GLU A 32 15.49 13.44 18.25
CA GLU A 32 14.61 12.57 19.02
C GLU A 32 13.14 12.92 18.75
N GLN A 33 12.79 14.21 18.73
CA GLN A 33 11.44 14.67 18.44
C GLN A 33 10.99 14.31 17.01
N VAL A 34 11.90 14.38 16.04
CA VAL A 34 11.64 13.89 14.67
C VAL A 34 11.40 12.38 14.70
N SER A 35 12.21 11.59 15.40
CA SER A 35 12.01 10.15 15.51
C SER A 35 10.65 9.79 16.12
N GLN A 36 10.21 10.49 17.16
CA GLN A 36 8.89 10.30 17.76
C GLN A 36 7.75 10.59 16.77
N PHE A 37 7.90 11.63 15.93
CA PHE A 37 6.94 11.92 14.85
C PHE A 37 6.89 10.80 13.81
N LEU A 38 8.04 10.28 13.38
CA LEU A 38 8.12 9.20 12.38
C LEU A 38 7.43 7.92 12.90
N GLN A 39 7.73 7.53 14.14
CA GLN A 39 7.08 6.38 14.79
C GLN A 39 5.56 6.57 14.92
N ALA A 40 5.12 7.78 15.29
CA ALA A 40 3.70 8.08 15.39
C ALA A 40 3.00 8.09 14.01
N SER A 41 3.68 8.55 12.96
CA SER A 41 3.17 8.54 11.58
C SER A 41 3.01 7.12 11.04
N GLU A 42 3.98 6.24 11.31
CA GLU A 42 3.88 4.82 10.97
C GLU A 42 2.70 4.16 11.72
N ARG A 43 2.57 4.41 13.03
CA ARG A 43 1.43 3.93 13.84
C ARG A 43 0.08 4.50 13.37
N TYR A 44 0.08 5.70 12.79
CA TYR A 44 -1.12 6.28 12.20
C TYR A 44 -1.51 5.57 10.89
N GLY A 45 -0.59 4.85 10.26
CA GLY A 45 -0.83 4.03 9.07
C GLY A 45 -0.04 4.45 7.84
N VAL A 46 0.91 5.39 7.95
CA VAL A 46 1.81 5.73 6.84
C VAL A 46 2.70 4.50 6.55
N VAL A 47 2.77 4.10 5.29
CA VAL A 47 3.60 2.96 4.87
C VAL A 47 5.07 3.30 5.04
N LYS A 48 5.88 2.31 5.46
CA LYS A 48 7.33 2.52 5.71
C LYS A 48 8.10 3.09 4.52
N THR A 49 7.69 2.76 3.29
CA THR A 49 8.30 3.28 2.06
C THR A 49 8.13 4.79 1.90
N ASP A 50 7.10 5.35 2.53
CA ASP A 50 6.79 6.78 2.49
C ASP A 50 7.30 7.51 3.73
N ILE A 51 7.95 6.83 4.69
CA ILE A 51 8.52 7.42 5.92
C ILE A 51 9.94 7.93 5.62
N PHE A 52 10.17 9.22 5.82
CA PHE A 52 11.50 9.82 5.71
C PHE A 52 12.41 9.43 6.89
N GLN A 53 13.72 9.57 6.74
CA GLN A 53 14.71 9.36 7.80
C GLN A 53 15.08 10.69 8.47
N THR A 54 15.43 10.68 9.76
CA THR A 54 15.76 11.92 10.50
C THR A 54 16.77 12.83 9.78
N VAL A 55 17.76 12.26 9.09
CA VAL A 55 18.77 13.02 8.32
C VAL A 55 18.20 13.76 7.12
N ASP A 56 17.11 13.28 6.53
CA ASP A 56 16.45 13.89 5.37
C ASP A 56 15.90 15.28 5.71
N LEU A 57 15.42 15.45 6.95
CA LEU A 57 14.97 16.72 7.48
C LEU A 57 16.07 17.49 8.21
N TRP A 58 16.85 16.81 9.05
CA TRP A 58 17.86 17.45 9.92
C TRP A 58 19.01 18.06 9.13
N GLU A 59 19.53 17.32 8.15
CA GLU A 59 20.64 17.77 7.28
C GLU A 59 20.13 18.23 5.91
N GLY A 60 18.82 18.19 5.67
CA GLY A 60 18.20 18.58 4.40
C GLY A 60 18.54 17.65 3.22
N LYS A 61 18.88 16.38 3.49
CA LYS A 61 19.33 15.42 2.47
C LYS A 61 18.27 15.06 1.43
N ASP A 62 17.01 14.89 1.85
CA ASP A 62 15.89 14.58 0.96
C ASP A 62 14.58 15.20 1.49
N LEU A 63 14.40 16.49 1.26
CA LEU A 63 13.14 17.17 1.61
C LEU A 63 11.94 16.66 0.80
N ALA A 64 12.16 15.99 -0.34
CA ALA A 64 11.08 15.37 -1.10
C ALA A 64 10.54 14.14 -0.36
N ALA A 65 11.38 13.37 0.34
CA ALA A 65 10.92 12.31 1.26
C ALA A 65 10.04 12.88 2.37
N VAL A 66 10.44 13.99 2.97
CA VAL A 66 9.65 14.67 4.00
C VAL A 66 8.27 15.07 3.46
N GLN A 67 8.23 15.67 2.27
CA GLN A 67 6.98 16.02 1.60
C GLN A 67 6.11 14.79 1.32
N ARG A 68 6.69 13.68 0.83
CA ARG A 68 5.96 12.42 0.59
C ARG A 68 5.32 11.90 1.86
N THR A 69 6.05 11.87 2.98
CA THR A 69 5.50 11.45 4.28
C THR A 69 4.32 12.31 4.71
N LEU A 70 4.45 13.64 4.60
CA LEU A 70 3.39 14.58 5.00
C LEU A 70 2.14 14.44 4.12
N MET A 71 2.32 14.27 2.81
CA MET A 71 1.20 14.01 1.89
C MET A 71 0.50 12.68 2.20
N ALA A 72 1.27 11.62 2.45
CA ALA A 72 0.71 10.32 2.83
C ALA A 72 -0.08 10.40 4.14
N LEU A 73 0.46 11.10 5.14
CA LEU A 73 -0.19 11.33 6.43
C LEU A 73 -1.50 12.12 6.28
N GLY A 74 -1.49 13.21 5.50
CA GLY A 74 -2.68 14.04 5.26
C GLY A 74 -3.78 13.28 4.49
N ASN A 75 -3.40 12.54 3.44
CA ASN A 75 -4.33 11.67 2.70
C ASN A 75 -5.00 10.66 3.64
N LEU A 76 -4.23 10.02 4.54
CA LEU A 76 -4.77 9.09 5.53
C LEU A 76 -5.70 9.78 6.52
N ALA A 77 -5.35 10.97 7.00
CA ALA A 77 -6.16 11.72 7.96
C ALA A 77 -7.53 12.07 7.39
N VAL A 78 -7.57 12.57 6.15
CA VAL A 78 -8.83 12.88 5.47
C VAL A 78 -9.62 11.60 5.14
N THR A 79 -8.95 10.51 4.78
CA THR A 79 -9.60 9.24 4.45
C THR A 79 -10.22 8.57 5.68
N LYS A 80 -9.56 8.65 6.85
CA LYS A 80 -10.10 8.09 8.12
C LYS A 80 -11.42 8.74 8.54
N ASN A 81 -11.58 10.04 8.25
CA ASN A 81 -12.81 10.79 8.50
C ASN A 81 -13.37 10.60 9.93
N ASP A 82 -12.47 10.55 10.92
CA ASP A 82 -12.77 10.30 12.34
C ASP A 82 -13.10 11.58 13.13
N GLY A 83 -13.21 12.73 12.44
CA GLY A 83 -13.49 14.04 13.01
C GLY A 83 -12.27 14.73 13.65
N ASN A 84 -11.08 14.12 13.64
CA ASN A 84 -9.88 14.72 14.24
C ASN A 84 -9.16 15.66 13.27
N TYR A 85 -9.16 15.37 11.97
CA TYR A 85 -8.61 16.28 10.96
C TYR A 85 -9.49 17.53 10.82
N ARG A 86 -8.89 18.72 10.96
CA ARG A 86 -9.60 20.02 10.95
C ARG A 86 -9.20 20.96 9.82
N GLY A 87 -8.32 20.53 8.92
CA GLY A 87 -7.94 21.32 7.75
C GLY A 87 -8.97 21.22 6.62
N ASP A 88 -8.72 21.91 5.51
CA ASP A 88 -9.52 21.75 4.30
C ASP A 88 -9.30 20.33 3.73
N PRO A 89 -10.35 19.50 3.59
CA PRO A 89 -10.22 18.18 2.98
C PRO A 89 -9.74 18.20 1.52
N ASN A 90 -9.91 19.31 0.80
CA ASN A 90 -9.53 19.43 -0.62
C ASN A 90 -8.02 19.55 -0.82
N TRP A 91 -7.25 19.83 0.23
CA TRP A 91 -5.78 19.89 0.16
C TRP A 91 -5.14 18.51 0.01
N PHE A 92 -5.90 17.45 0.32
CA PHE A 92 -5.43 16.08 0.26
C PHE A 92 -6.34 15.25 -0.61
N HIS A 93 -5.76 14.23 -1.23
CA HIS A 93 -6.55 13.25 -1.96
C HIS A 93 -7.23 12.35 -0.94
N LYS A 94 -8.57 12.36 -0.92
CA LYS A 94 -9.31 11.23 -0.37
C LYS A 94 -8.93 10.02 -1.20
N LYS A 95 -8.27 9.03 -0.61
CA LYS A 95 -8.21 7.73 -1.30
C LYS A 95 -9.67 7.34 -1.51
N ALA A 96 -10.10 7.18 -2.78
CA ALA A 96 -11.32 6.46 -3.07
C ALA A 96 -11.17 5.15 -2.30
N GLN A 97 -12.04 4.97 -1.31
CA GLN A 97 -12.06 3.85 -0.39
C GLN A 97 -11.50 2.63 -1.10
N GLU A 98 -10.28 2.21 -0.74
CA GLU A 98 -9.74 0.98 -1.30
C GLU A 98 -10.81 -0.05 -0.98
N ASN A 99 -11.49 -0.55 -2.01
CA ASN A 99 -12.35 -1.69 -1.87
C ASN A 99 -11.40 -2.81 -1.50
N ARG A 100 -11.06 -2.91 -0.20
CA ARG A 100 -10.69 -4.18 0.40
C ARG A 100 -11.89 -5.05 0.11
N ARG A 101 -11.85 -5.69 -1.04
CA ARG A 101 -12.46 -7.00 -1.20
C ARG A 101 -11.75 -7.80 -0.13
N ASP A 102 -12.33 -7.84 1.06
CA ASP A 102 -12.15 -8.98 1.93
C ASP A 102 -12.68 -10.14 1.10
N PHE A 103 -11.78 -10.73 0.33
CA PHE A 103 -11.99 -12.09 -0.15
C PHE A 103 -12.07 -12.88 1.15
N SER A 104 -13.27 -13.36 1.50
CA SER A 104 -13.40 -14.30 2.61
C SER A 104 -12.44 -15.47 2.37
N ASP A 105 -12.01 -16.16 3.42
CA ASP A 105 -11.14 -17.34 3.27
C ASP A 105 -11.69 -18.33 2.23
N ASP A 106 -13.02 -18.41 2.08
CA ASP A 106 -13.68 -19.21 1.04
C ASP A 106 -13.38 -18.73 -0.40
N GLN A 107 -13.30 -17.41 -0.64
CA GLN A 107 -13.02 -16.85 -1.95
C GLN A 107 -11.52 -16.94 -2.33
N LEU A 108 -10.62 -16.92 -1.34
CA LEU A 108 -9.19 -17.26 -1.52
C LEU A 108 -8.99 -18.75 -1.79
N LYS A 109 -9.80 -19.62 -1.17
CA LYS A 109 -9.78 -21.07 -1.35
C LYS A 109 -10.34 -21.53 -2.70
N GLU A 110 -11.35 -20.84 -3.23
CA GLU A 110 -11.79 -21.06 -4.62
C GLU A 110 -10.72 -20.64 -5.65
N GLY A 111 -9.96 -19.58 -5.38
CA GLY A 111 -8.82 -19.16 -6.22
C GLY A 111 -7.67 -20.16 -6.24
N GLN A 112 -7.47 -20.93 -5.15
CA GLN A 112 -6.49 -22.01 -5.08
C GLN A 112 -6.93 -23.28 -5.84
N SER A 113 -8.20 -23.39 -6.23
CA SER A 113 -8.70 -24.53 -7.02
C SER A 113 -8.44 -24.37 -8.52
N VAL A 114 -7.99 -23.19 -8.97
CA VAL A 114 -7.73 -22.90 -10.38
C VAL A 114 -6.23 -22.77 -10.61
N ILE A 115 -5.59 -23.93 -10.78
CA ILE A 115 -4.46 -24.26 -11.69
C ILE A 115 -3.51 -25.22 -10.98
N GLY A 116 -3.63 -26.51 -11.30
CA GLY A 116 -2.57 -27.47 -10.97
C GLY A 116 -2.90 -28.96 -10.84
N LEU A 117 -3.96 -29.53 -11.44
CA LEU A 117 -4.07 -30.99 -11.59
C LEU A 117 -3.88 -31.40 -13.06
N GLN A 118 -2.59 -31.46 -13.34
CA GLN A 118 -1.88 -32.03 -14.46
C GLN A 118 -2.17 -33.55 -14.58
N MET A 119 -2.17 -34.04 -15.83
CA MET A 119 -1.91 -35.44 -16.21
C MET A 119 -2.84 -36.54 -15.68
N GLY A 120 -3.64 -37.08 -16.60
CA GLY A 120 -3.63 -38.53 -16.81
C GLY A 120 -4.93 -39.28 -16.57
N THR A 121 -5.32 -40.01 -17.62
CA THR A 121 -6.20 -41.20 -17.62
C THR A 121 -7.64 -40.97 -18.07
N ASN A 122 -7.87 -41.08 -19.38
CA ASN A 122 -9.16 -41.50 -19.94
C ASN A 122 -9.10 -43.02 -20.16
N LYS A 123 -9.31 -43.80 -19.09
CA LYS A 123 -9.58 -45.25 -19.19
C LYS A 123 -11.03 -45.38 -19.68
N GLY A 124 -11.26 -45.41 -20.99
CA GLY A 124 -12.59 -45.69 -21.55
C GLY A 124 -13.02 -44.93 -22.81
N ALA A 125 -12.11 -44.54 -23.71
CA ALA A 125 -12.52 -44.23 -25.08
C ALA A 125 -12.91 -45.53 -25.81
N SER A 126 -14.10 -46.03 -25.51
CA SER A 126 -14.72 -47.17 -26.19
C SER A 126 -15.02 -46.83 -27.66
N GLN A 127 -14.23 -47.45 -28.54
CA GLN A 127 -14.52 -47.97 -29.88
C GLN A 127 -15.81 -47.50 -30.59
N ALA A 128 -15.70 -46.84 -31.76
CA ALA A 128 -16.37 -47.23 -33.02
C ALA A 128 -16.17 -46.20 -34.17
N GLY A 129 -15.62 -46.65 -35.30
CA GLY A 129 -15.77 -46.03 -36.64
C GLY A 129 -14.95 -44.74 -36.90
N MET A 130 -14.28 -44.50 -38.01
CA MET A 130 -14.34 -45.04 -39.37
C MET A 130 -12.97 -44.85 -40.04
N THR A 131 -12.66 -45.79 -40.92
CA THR A 131 -11.59 -45.76 -41.91
C THR A 131 -11.81 -44.66 -42.95
N GLY A 132 -10.74 -44.23 -43.63
CA GLY A 132 -10.84 -43.94 -45.08
C GLY A 132 -10.09 -42.74 -45.64
N TYR A 133 -8.99 -43.06 -46.34
CA TYR A 133 -8.58 -42.51 -47.64
C TYR A 133 -8.06 -41.07 -47.78
N GLY A 134 -6.90 -40.98 -48.44
CA GLY A 134 -6.09 -39.77 -48.56
C GLY A 134 -6.35 -38.91 -49.80
N ARG A 135 -5.53 -37.86 -49.93
CA ARG A 135 -5.20 -37.14 -51.18
C ARG A 135 -3.83 -36.45 -51.04
N PRO A 136 -2.94 -36.44 -52.06
CA PRO A 136 -1.63 -35.79 -51.98
C PRO A 136 -1.54 -34.43 -52.70
N ARG A 137 -0.53 -33.63 -52.27
CA ARG A 137 0.24 -32.54 -52.94
C ARG A 137 -0.43 -31.20 -53.37
N GLN A 138 0.24 -30.07 -53.10
CA GLN A 138 1.04 -29.32 -54.09
C GLN A 138 1.91 -28.18 -53.48
N ILE A 139 3.04 -27.90 -54.14
CA ILE A 139 4.10 -26.91 -53.88
C ILE A 139 3.91 -25.73 -54.85
N ILE A 140 4.11 -24.46 -54.43
CA ILE A 140 4.49 -23.34 -55.34
C ILE A 140 5.51 -22.39 -54.64
N LYS A 141 6.57 -22.02 -55.39
CA LYS A 141 7.65 -21.05 -55.09
C LYS A 141 7.27 -19.61 -55.45
N GLY A 142 7.96 -18.63 -54.86
CA GLY A 142 8.13 -17.24 -55.36
C GLY A 142 8.28 -16.26 -54.19
N SER A 143 9.31 -15.42 -54.06
CA SER A 143 10.32 -14.90 -55.00
C SER A 143 11.62 -14.65 -54.24
#